data_AF-A0A1G0YTK1-F1
#
_entry.id   AF-A0A1G0YTK1-F1
#
_cell.length_a   1.000
_cell.length_b   1.000
_cell.length_c   1.000
_cell.angle_alpha   90.00
_cell.angle_beta   90.00
_cell.angle_gamma   90.00
#
_symmetry.space_group_name_H-M   'P 1'
#
loop_
_entity.id
_entity.type
_entity.pdbx_description
1 polymer ?
#
loop_
_entity_poly.entity_id
_entity_poly.type
_entity_poly.pdbx_seq_one_letter_code
_entity_poly.pdbx_strand_id
1 'polypeptide(L)'
;MLKDLLKQTALTIGIILIASFVSAQDMTQKFIDELKNKLSAEGYKLEQKDKLLIANKSDERKYFSLDLKESYADKDEFMKAAYIGATYVKDGFKQPFFPVGPYIYGGPQFMQEKAEKRGISLEELFEAHAKDIAAHGGNTIYYANLSGNPEVFKMAVKASLKHGVYVFGQLTGDLYLRAAKGKEYYEKITKPAIQKILPQYRDVEGILGWMGCEEAKADEMPLVIEYRKLCKELDPTHGLYTLHNHLEPFKADMEPYPEWYGFDRYRFRCVESSGVRVISTPSDMAYLLSKEISASYDEAAKRGRPLIYVGQSYGHLNEIKTEKMEKKSGFREVSSGVWHGWLRYPPPENGMYLQSWLAVCEGAKGLLWYYYYGEQAPRKDQLKDMAFVGATGSETRLWKEHAECMSGMKTLFPLFISWHKEGIKRGSADNNWIKHNSFIREFDKERYYVFLNTRIAEWDKGSPRRPNNKTELYFDENGLAGFKKAGPLTFKFQPDGNEPLWDILTGKKLETKDNQYEITLGPGRGLVLMQGNENDIKNIRKFLNLN
;
A
#
# COMPACT_ATOMS: atom_id res chain seq x y z
N MET A 1 54.30 34.45 27.34
CA MET A 1 53.39 35.26 26.48
C MET A 1 52.65 34.43 25.44
N LEU A 2 53.25 33.92 24.35
CA LEU A 2 52.52 33.14 23.33
C LEU A 2 51.98 31.78 23.85
N LYS A 3 52.73 31.10 24.73
CA LYS A 3 52.29 29.87 25.42
C LYS A 3 51.15 30.11 26.42
N ASP A 4 51.11 31.26 27.06
CA ASP A 4 50.07 31.61 28.04
C ASP A 4 48.78 32.04 27.34
N LEU A 5 48.91 32.73 26.21
CA LEU A 5 47.79 33.06 25.32
C LEU A 5 47.16 31.78 24.75
N LEU A 6 47.96 30.82 24.26
CA LEU A 6 47.45 29.54 23.76
C LEU A 6 46.79 28.67 24.85
N LYS A 7 47.29 28.69 26.09
CA LYS A 7 46.63 28.04 27.24
C LYS A 7 45.31 28.70 27.60
N GLN A 8 45.23 30.04 27.58
CA GLN A 8 43.98 30.76 27.81
C GLN A 8 42.97 30.53 26.68
N THR A 9 43.39 30.53 25.41
CA THR A 9 42.49 30.25 24.29
C THR A 9 42.00 28.79 24.31
N ALA A 10 42.85 27.82 24.64
CA ALA A 10 42.43 26.42 24.79
C ALA A 10 41.49 26.22 25.99
N LEU A 11 41.71 26.93 27.10
CA LEU A 11 40.84 26.89 28.27
C LEU A 11 39.49 27.57 27.98
N THR A 12 39.48 28.71 27.28
CA THR A 12 38.26 29.42 26.87
C THR A 12 37.47 28.64 25.83
N ILE A 13 38.12 28.02 24.84
CA ILE A 13 37.47 27.11 23.88
C ILE A 13 36.94 25.87 24.60
N GLY A 14 37.69 25.32 25.56
CA GLY A 14 37.26 24.22 26.41
C GLY A 14 36.04 24.58 27.27
N ILE A 15 36.02 25.76 27.89
CA ILE A 15 34.90 26.26 28.70
C ILE A 15 33.68 26.60 27.83
N ILE A 16 33.87 27.18 26.64
CA ILE A 16 32.78 27.43 25.68
C ILE A 16 32.19 26.10 25.19
N LEU A 17 33.03 25.11 24.87
CA LEU A 17 32.56 23.77 24.48
C LEU A 17 31.83 23.08 25.64
N ILE A 18 32.35 23.15 26.87
CA ILE A 18 31.69 22.57 28.05
C ILE A 18 30.36 23.29 28.36
N ALA A 19 30.31 24.62 28.29
CA ALA A 19 29.08 25.39 28.46
C ALA A 19 28.04 25.13 27.35
N SER A 20 28.50 24.86 26.12
CA SER A 20 27.64 24.48 24.98
C SER A 20 27.11 23.05 25.09
N PHE A 21 27.86 22.14 25.72
CA PHE A 21 27.42 20.77 25.96
C PHE A 21 26.46 20.66 27.15
N VAL A 22 26.69 21.45 28.21
CA VAL A 22 25.78 21.55 29.36
C VAL A 22 24.44 22.18 28.93
N SER A 23 24.44 23.14 28.01
CA SER A 23 23.18 23.74 27.52
C SER A 23 22.35 22.82 26.62
N ALA A 24 22.97 21.94 25.82
CA ALA A 24 22.26 21.04 24.92
C ALA A 24 21.52 19.90 25.67
N GLN A 25 22.14 19.35 26.72
CA GLN A 25 21.50 18.33 27.56
C GLN A 25 20.32 18.91 28.35
N ASP A 26 20.49 20.09 28.93
CA ASP A 26 19.43 20.77 29.68
C ASP A 26 18.24 21.14 28.77
N MET A 27 18.50 21.59 27.54
CA MET A 27 17.44 21.84 26.55
C MET A 27 16.72 20.56 26.15
N THR A 28 17.44 19.46 25.92
CA THR A 28 16.86 18.16 25.58
C THR A 28 15.95 17.66 26.70
N GLN A 29 16.42 17.72 27.96
CA GLN A 29 15.64 17.29 29.11
C GLN A 29 14.37 18.15 29.30
N LYS A 30 14.49 19.47 29.13
CA LYS A 30 13.34 20.39 29.18
C LYS A 30 12.27 20.01 28.16
N PHE A 31 12.65 19.66 26.93
CA PHE A 31 11.69 19.23 25.91
C PHE A 31 11.12 17.83 26.19
N ILE A 32 11.89 16.91 26.77
CA ILE A 32 11.38 15.60 27.25
C ILE A 32 10.31 15.81 28.32
N ASP A 33 10.56 16.67 29.30
CA ASP A 33 9.63 16.94 30.39
C ASP A 33 8.35 17.63 29.86
N GLU A 34 8.51 18.57 28.91
CA GLU A 34 7.38 19.19 28.23
C GLU A 34 6.56 18.19 27.41
N LEU A 35 7.20 17.27 26.69
CA LEU A 35 6.56 16.16 25.98
C LEU A 35 5.75 15.29 26.95
N LYS A 36 6.36 14.87 28.06
CA LYS A 36 5.68 14.07 29.10
C LYS A 36 4.48 14.82 29.67
N ASN A 37 4.62 16.10 29.99
CA ASN A 37 3.54 16.94 30.52
C ASN A 37 2.40 17.08 29.51
N LYS A 38 2.71 17.36 28.23
CA LYS A 38 1.72 17.45 27.17
C LYS A 38 0.96 16.14 26.98
N LEU A 39 1.66 15.01 26.90
CA LEU A 39 1.03 13.70 26.76
C LEU A 39 0.17 13.34 27.99
N SER A 40 0.64 13.65 29.19
CA SER A 40 -0.14 13.43 30.41
C SER A 40 -1.40 14.29 30.40
N ALA A 41 -1.31 15.54 29.96
CA ALA A 41 -2.45 16.44 29.77
C ALA A 41 -3.44 15.97 28.69
N GLU A 42 -2.97 15.26 27.66
CA GLU A 42 -3.81 14.59 26.65
C GLU A 42 -4.42 13.26 27.15
N GLY A 43 -4.09 12.85 28.39
CA GLY A 43 -4.62 11.67 29.07
C GLY A 43 -3.86 10.38 28.79
N TYR A 44 -2.61 10.45 28.30
CA TYR A 44 -1.79 9.25 28.12
C TYR A 44 -1.15 8.79 29.43
N LYS A 45 -1.15 7.46 29.64
CA LYS A 45 -0.28 6.78 30.60
C LYS A 45 1.10 6.62 29.98
N LEU A 46 2.13 7.08 30.68
CA LEU A 46 3.50 7.07 30.18
C LEU A 46 4.30 5.91 30.76
N GLU A 47 5.03 5.22 29.89
CA GLU A 47 5.96 4.15 30.25
C GLU A 47 7.30 4.44 29.56
N GLN A 48 8.39 4.47 30.32
CA GLN A 48 9.73 4.67 29.76
C GLN A 48 10.50 3.36 29.80
N LYS A 49 11.00 2.90 28.65
CA LYS A 49 11.86 1.71 28.50
C LYS A 49 13.12 2.11 27.78
N ASP A 50 14.26 1.95 28.43
CA ASP A 50 15.55 2.40 27.90
C ASP A 50 15.48 3.86 27.42
N LYS A 51 15.73 4.09 26.12
CA LYS A 51 15.68 5.41 25.49
C LYS A 51 14.38 5.66 24.72
N LEU A 52 13.30 5.01 25.14
CA LEU A 52 11.97 5.11 24.53
C LEU A 52 10.95 5.56 25.56
N LEU A 53 10.15 6.57 25.21
CA LEU A 53 8.92 6.93 25.90
C LEU A 53 7.72 6.38 25.12
N ILE A 54 6.92 5.57 25.78
CA ILE A 54 5.69 4.98 25.26
C ILE A 54 4.53 5.70 25.94
N ALA A 55 3.65 6.31 25.15
CA ALA A 55 2.46 7.01 25.63
C ALA A 55 1.22 6.21 25.23
N ASN A 56 0.48 5.72 26.22
CA ASN A 56 -0.64 4.79 26.05
C ASN A 56 -1.98 5.42 26.43
N LYS A 57 -2.98 5.22 25.59
CA LYS A 57 -4.40 5.53 25.83
C LYS A 57 -5.22 4.32 25.38
N SER A 58 -6.51 4.26 25.73
CA SER A 58 -7.39 3.11 25.46
C SER A 58 -7.34 2.57 24.02
N ASP A 59 -7.18 3.46 23.04
CA ASP A 59 -7.29 3.20 21.61
C ASP A 59 -6.07 3.72 20.81
N GLU A 60 -5.01 4.15 21.50
CA GLU A 60 -3.83 4.74 20.87
C GLU A 60 -2.56 4.52 21.69
N ARG A 61 -1.47 4.22 20.99
CA ARG A 61 -0.12 4.19 21.55
C ARG A 61 0.82 5.01 20.70
N LYS A 62 1.44 6.03 21.27
CA LYS A 62 2.49 6.83 20.62
C LYS A 62 3.85 6.42 21.17
N TYR A 63 4.85 6.52 20.32
CA TYR A 63 6.22 6.16 20.65
C TYR A 63 7.15 7.34 20.37
N PHE A 64 8.04 7.63 21.31
CA PHE A 64 9.00 8.71 21.21
C PHE A 64 10.41 8.26 21.61
N SER A 65 11.39 8.45 20.73
CA SER A 65 12.80 8.33 21.07
C SER A 65 13.20 9.46 22.03
N LEU A 66 13.84 9.06 23.12
CA LEU A 66 14.54 9.94 24.04
C LEU A 66 16.04 10.01 23.71
N ASP A 67 16.53 9.18 22.78
CA ASP A 67 17.93 9.17 22.31
C ASP A 67 18.13 10.12 21.15
N LEU A 68 18.05 11.41 21.41
CA LEU A 68 18.23 12.39 20.38
C LEU A 68 19.67 12.90 20.39
N LYS A 69 20.41 12.59 19.34
CA LYS A 69 21.86 12.83 19.24
C LYS A 69 22.22 14.28 18.89
N GLU A 70 21.23 15.15 18.67
CA GLU A 70 21.40 16.51 18.17
C GLU A 70 20.88 17.55 19.18
N SER A 71 21.44 18.76 19.16
CA SER A 71 20.89 19.92 19.87
C SER A 71 19.81 20.57 18.99
N TYR A 72 18.53 20.42 19.37
CA TYR A 72 17.41 21.00 18.63
C TYR A 72 17.23 22.48 18.99
N ALA A 73 17.05 23.32 17.98
CA ALA A 73 16.92 24.77 18.15
C ALA A 73 15.51 25.18 18.62
N ASP A 74 14.49 24.38 18.30
CA ASP A 74 13.11 24.60 18.73
C ASP A 74 12.34 23.32 19.05
N LYS A 75 11.19 23.51 19.70
CA LYS A 75 10.32 22.45 20.19
C LYS A 75 9.74 21.58 19.07
N ASP A 76 9.39 22.16 17.93
CA ASP A 76 8.69 21.42 16.88
C ASP A 76 9.66 20.47 16.16
N GLU A 77 10.91 20.91 15.95
CA GLU A 77 11.98 20.05 15.47
C GLU A 77 12.25 18.89 16.44
N PHE A 78 12.36 19.17 17.74
CA PHE A 78 12.52 18.14 18.77
C PHE A 78 11.37 17.12 18.71
N MET A 79 10.12 17.58 18.74
CA MET A 79 8.94 16.71 18.78
C MET A 79 8.85 15.81 17.55
N LYS A 80 9.19 16.36 16.38
CA LYS A 80 9.23 15.61 15.12
C LYS A 80 10.36 14.57 15.11
N ALA A 81 11.52 14.90 15.65
CA ALA A 81 12.66 13.98 15.74
C ALA A 81 12.45 12.89 16.80
N ALA A 82 11.84 13.23 17.93
CA ALA A 82 11.45 12.28 18.97
C ALA A 82 10.40 11.30 18.47
N TYR A 83 9.40 11.73 17.71
CA TYR A 83 8.31 10.85 17.32
C TYR A 83 8.76 9.74 16.37
N ILE A 84 8.71 8.49 16.84
CA ILE A 84 9.10 7.32 16.05
C ILE A 84 7.92 6.55 15.46
N GLY A 85 6.70 6.85 15.90
CA GLY A 85 5.48 6.28 15.32
C GLY A 85 4.32 6.21 16.31
N ALA A 86 3.16 5.78 15.81
CA ALA A 86 2.00 5.47 16.64
C ALA A 86 1.28 4.22 16.13
N THR A 87 0.55 3.60 17.04
CA THR A 87 -0.36 2.49 16.79
C THR A 87 -1.75 2.92 17.21
N TYR A 88 -2.71 2.73 16.31
CA TYR A 88 -4.11 3.09 16.52
C TYR A 88 -4.94 1.82 16.51
N VAL A 89 -5.69 1.57 17.59
CA VAL A 89 -6.72 0.51 17.65
C VAL A 89 -8.02 1.19 18.01
N LYS A 90 -8.68 1.78 17.01
CA LYS A 90 -9.99 2.42 17.18
C LYS A 90 -11.08 1.41 16.86
N ASP A 91 -12.09 1.32 17.74
CA ASP A 91 -13.34 0.56 17.53
C ASP A 91 -14.27 1.19 16.48
N GLY A 92 -13.72 1.87 15.47
CA GLY A 92 -14.46 2.59 14.45
C GLY A 92 -15.14 1.67 13.43
N PHE A 93 -14.80 1.84 12.16
CA PHE A 93 -15.35 1.02 11.09
C PHE A 93 -14.83 -0.43 11.18
N LYS A 94 -15.73 -1.38 11.48
CA LYS A 94 -15.42 -2.81 11.41
C LYS A 94 -15.50 -3.27 9.97
N GLN A 95 -14.34 -3.34 9.33
CA GLN A 95 -14.20 -3.87 7.99
C GLN A 95 -14.77 -5.30 7.92
N PRO A 96 -15.74 -5.59 7.03
CA PRO A 96 -16.42 -6.89 7.00
C PRO A 96 -15.54 -8.03 6.46
N PHE A 97 -14.63 -7.71 5.54
CA PHE A 97 -13.71 -8.68 4.93
C PHE A 97 -12.54 -7.95 4.26
N PHE A 98 -11.49 -8.67 3.87
CA PHE A 98 -10.32 -8.15 3.15
C PHE A 98 -10.63 -8.08 1.63
N PRO A 99 -10.85 -6.89 1.02
CA PRO A 99 -11.20 -6.81 -0.39
C PRO A 99 -10.01 -7.12 -1.27
N VAL A 100 -10.20 -8.02 -2.23
CA VAL A 100 -9.21 -8.41 -3.23
C VAL A 100 -9.84 -8.52 -4.59
N GLY A 101 -9.24 -7.85 -5.57
CA GLY A 101 -9.53 -8.10 -6.97
C GLY A 101 -9.22 -6.93 -7.89
N PRO A 102 -9.61 -7.01 -9.15
CA PRO A 102 -9.15 -6.06 -10.15
C PRO A 102 -10.13 -4.90 -10.35
N TYR A 103 -9.60 -3.84 -10.96
CA TYR A 103 -10.37 -2.79 -11.61
C TYR A 103 -10.80 -3.28 -12.99
N ILE A 104 -12.08 -3.15 -13.31
CA ILE A 104 -12.62 -3.38 -14.65
C ILE A 104 -13.13 -2.05 -15.19
N TYR A 105 -12.46 -1.55 -16.24
CA TYR A 105 -12.85 -0.32 -16.93
C TYR A 105 -13.75 -0.59 -18.12
N GLY A 106 -14.84 0.15 -18.21
CA GLY A 106 -15.70 0.19 -19.39
C GLY A 106 -17.09 0.71 -19.09
N GLY A 107 -17.59 1.59 -19.95
CA GLY A 107 -19.00 1.99 -19.92
C GLY A 107 -19.93 0.88 -20.41
N PRO A 108 -21.25 1.03 -20.24
CA PRO A 108 -22.25 0.05 -20.69
C PRO A 108 -22.06 -0.39 -22.14
N GLN A 109 -21.86 0.56 -23.07
CA GLN A 109 -21.64 0.27 -24.48
C GLN A 109 -20.36 -0.55 -24.71
N PHE A 110 -19.26 -0.19 -24.04
CA PHE A 110 -18.00 -0.92 -24.19
C PHE A 110 -18.12 -2.37 -23.69
N MET A 111 -18.83 -2.58 -22.57
CA MET A 111 -19.08 -3.93 -22.06
C MET A 111 -19.98 -4.72 -23.01
N GLN A 112 -20.99 -4.09 -23.59
CA GLN A 112 -21.86 -4.68 -24.60
C GLN A 112 -21.06 -5.12 -25.84
N GLU A 113 -20.22 -4.25 -26.40
CA GLU A 113 -19.35 -4.58 -27.54
C GLU A 113 -18.40 -5.74 -27.22
N LYS A 114 -17.92 -5.86 -25.97
CA LYS A 114 -17.11 -7.01 -25.55
C LYS A 114 -17.91 -8.30 -25.47
N ALA A 115 -19.15 -8.24 -24.99
CA ALA A 115 -20.05 -9.40 -24.92
C ALA A 115 -20.35 -9.91 -26.35
N GLU A 116 -20.70 -8.99 -27.25
CA GLU A 116 -20.97 -9.28 -28.67
C GLU A 116 -19.77 -9.91 -29.38
N LYS A 117 -18.56 -9.37 -29.18
CA LYS A 117 -17.33 -9.96 -29.74
C LYS A 117 -17.07 -11.39 -29.26
N ARG A 118 -17.61 -11.78 -28.10
CA ARG A 118 -17.51 -13.13 -27.54
C ARG A 118 -18.71 -14.02 -27.88
N GLY A 119 -19.73 -13.48 -28.53
CA GLY A 119 -20.97 -14.19 -28.84
C GLY A 119 -21.77 -14.58 -27.59
N ILE A 120 -21.68 -13.78 -26.52
CA ILE A 120 -22.42 -13.99 -25.26
C ILE A 120 -23.25 -12.75 -24.92
N SER A 121 -24.23 -12.90 -24.05
CA SER A 121 -25.00 -11.77 -23.50
C SER A 121 -24.15 -10.93 -22.53
N LEU A 122 -24.62 -9.71 -22.25
CA LEU A 122 -23.97 -8.82 -21.29
C LEU A 122 -23.99 -9.39 -19.85
N GLU A 123 -25.08 -10.03 -19.44
CA GLU A 123 -25.14 -10.71 -18.13
C GLU A 123 -24.12 -11.85 -18.05
N GLU A 124 -24.03 -12.69 -19.09
CA GLU A 124 -23.04 -13.77 -19.16
C GLU A 124 -21.60 -13.25 -19.12
N LEU A 125 -21.33 -12.07 -19.72
CA LEU A 125 -20.02 -11.43 -19.62
C LEU A 125 -19.69 -11.04 -18.17
N PHE A 126 -20.62 -10.41 -17.46
CA PHE A 126 -20.42 -10.04 -16.05
C PHE A 126 -20.28 -11.27 -15.14
N GLU A 127 -21.08 -12.31 -15.38
CA GLU A 127 -20.98 -13.57 -14.65
C GLU A 127 -19.62 -14.25 -14.90
N ALA A 128 -19.15 -14.25 -16.16
CA ALA A 128 -17.83 -14.75 -16.50
C ALA A 128 -16.70 -13.99 -15.79
N HIS A 129 -16.77 -12.65 -15.70
CA HIS A 129 -15.79 -11.87 -14.93
C HIS A 129 -15.78 -12.27 -13.45
N ALA A 130 -16.96 -12.33 -12.83
CA ALA A 130 -17.08 -12.62 -11.42
C ALA A 130 -16.61 -14.05 -11.08
N LYS A 131 -17.00 -15.02 -11.90
CA LYS A 131 -16.55 -16.41 -11.78
C LYS A 131 -15.03 -16.51 -11.91
N ASP A 132 -14.44 -15.84 -12.89
CA ASP A 132 -12.99 -15.83 -13.08
C ASP A 132 -12.28 -15.22 -11.87
N ILE A 133 -12.75 -14.07 -11.38
CA ILE A 133 -12.14 -13.37 -10.23
C ILE A 133 -12.25 -14.20 -8.95
N ALA A 134 -13.40 -14.84 -8.70
CA ALA A 134 -13.56 -15.76 -7.58
C ALA A 134 -12.61 -16.95 -7.67
N ALA A 135 -12.42 -17.52 -8.88
CA ALA A 135 -11.52 -18.64 -9.12
C ALA A 135 -10.04 -18.28 -8.86
N HIS A 136 -9.67 -17.01 -9.04
CA HIS A 136 -8.32 -16.50 -8.79
C HIS A 136 -8.15 -15.91 -7.37
N GLY A 137 -9.06 -16.24 -6.45
CA GLY A 137 -8.97 -15.86 -5.04
C GLY A 137 -9.44 -14.44 -4.73
N GLY A 138 -9.97 -13.72 -5.72
CA GLY A 138 -10.62 -12.42 -5.55
C GLY A 138 -12.01 -12.57 -4.93
N ASN A 139 -12.46 -11.51 -4.26
CA ASN A 139 -13.80 -11.39 -3.67
C ASN A 139 -14.40 -9.99 -3.90
N THR A 140 -13.71 -9.15 -4.67
CA THR A 140 -14.12 -7.77 -4.95
C THR A 140 -13.82 -7.40 -6.40
N ILE A 141 -14.72 -6.64 -7.02
CA ILE A 141 -14.50 -5.95 -8.29
C ILE A 141 -14.63 -4.46 -8.05
N TYR A 142 -13.73 -3.68 -8.64
CA TYR A 142 -13.97 -2.26 -8.83
C TYR A 142 -14.46 -2.05 -10.27
N TYR A 143 -15.71 -1.61 -10.45
CA TYR A 143 -16.24 -1.27 -11.77
C TYR A 143 -16.11 0.23 -12.04
N ALA A 144 -15.25 0.58 -12.99
CA ALA A 144 -15.08 1.94 -13.48
C ALA A 144 -16.02 2.20 -14.66
N ASN A 145 -16.63 3.39 -14.68
CA ASN A 145 -17.49 3.87 -15.77
C ASN A 145 -18.84 3.17 -16.00
N LEU A 146 -19.31 2.33 -15.09
CA LEU A 146 -20.57 1.59 -15.27
C LEU A 146 -21.77 2.21 -14.54
N SER A 147 -21.55 2.92 -13.42
CA SER A 147 -22.63 3.40 -12.53
C SER A 147 -23.51 4.52 -13.10
N GLY A 148 -23.21 5.02 -14.31
CA GLY A 148 -24.04 6.02 -15.00
C GLY A 148 -25.33 5.42 -15.53
N ASN A 149 -25.41 4.09 -15.63
CA ASN A 149 -26.60 3.35 -16.05
C ASN A 149 -27.02 2.36 -14.95
N PRO A 150 -28.07 2.67 -14.17
CA PRO A 150 -28.50 1.84 -13.04
C PRO A 150 -28.88 0.41 -13.39
N GLU A 151 -29.52 0.19 -14.53
CA GLU A 151 -29.93 -1.13 -14.96
C GLU A 151 -28.72 -2.03 -15.22
N VAL A 152 -27.77 -1.55 -16.02
CA VAL A 152 -26.55 -2.29 -16.37
C VAL A 152 -25.65 -2.48 -15.15
N PHE A 153 -25.51 -1.47 -14.30
CA PHE A 153 -24.71 -1.61 -13.08
C PHE A 153 -25.30 -2.64 -12.12
N LYS A 154 -26.62 -2.62 -11.89
CA LYS A 154 -27.31 -3.63 -11.06
C LYS A 154 -27.19 -5.04 -11.63
N MET A 155 -27.23 -5.18 -12.96
CA MET A 155 -26.97 -6.47 -13.63
C MET A 155 -25.56 -6.99 -13.29
N ALA A 156 -24.53 -6.13 -13.39
CA ALA A 156 -23.16 -6.50 -13.04
C ALA A 156 -23.00 -6.86 -11.55
N VAL A 157 -23.63 -6.10 -10.65
CA VAL A 157 -23.62 -6.38 -9.20
C VAL A 157 -24.28 -7.73 -8.90
N LYS A 158 -25.47 -7.97 -9.46
CA LYS A 158 -26.21 -9.23 -9.28
C LYS A 158 -25.39 -10.43 -9.78
N ALA A 159 -24.80 -10.32 -10.98
CA ALA A 159 -23.94 -11.36 -11.53
C ALA A 159 -22.70 -11.61 -10.65
N SER A 160 -22.11 -10.55 -10.07
CA SER A 160 -20.96 -10.66 -9.17
C SER A 160 -21.30 -11.37 -7.86
N LEU A 161 -22.45 -11.01 -7.27
CA LEU A 161 -22.90 -11.58 -6.00
C LEU A 161 -23.20 -13.08 -6.08
N LYS A 162 -23.66 -13.60 -7.24
CA LYS A 162 -23.83 -15.06 -7.47
C LYS A 162 -22.55 -15.87 -7.17
N HIS A 163 -21.37 -15.23 -7.27
CA HIS A 163 -20.07 -15.84 -7.03
C HIS A 163 -19.39 -15.36 -5.74
N GLY A 164 -20.13 -14.69 -4.85
CA GLY A 164 -19.58 -14.13 -3.60
C GLY A 164 -18.60 -12.99 -3.83
N VAL A 165 -18.71 -12.30 -4.97
CA VAL A 165 -17.85 -11.18 -5.34
C VAL A 165 -18.63 -9.88 -5.16
N TYR A 166 -18.14 -9.00 -4.30
CA TYR A 166 -18.75 -7.71 -4.01
C TYR A 166 -18.18 -6.60 -4.92
N VAL A 167 -18.86 -5.46 -5.00
CA VAL A 167 -18.55 -4.42 -5.98
C VAL A 167 -18.30 -3.06 -5.32
N PHE A 168 -17.17 -2.43 -5.65
CA PHE A 168 -17.03 -0.97 -5.59
C PHE A 168 -17.47 -0.35 -6.92
N GLY A 169 -18.33 0.67 -6.85
CA GLY A 169 -18.76 1.42 -8.01
C GLY A 169 -18.05 2.77 -8.12
N GLN A 170 -17.42 3.04 -9.27
CA GLN A 170 -17.02 4.40 -9.61
C GLN A 170 -18.25 5.21 -10.03
N LEU A 171 -18.56 6.29 -9.32
CA LEU A 171 -19.57 7.25 -9.77
C LEU A 171 -19.05 7.96 -11.02
N THR A 172 -19.59 7.65 -12.19
CA THR A 172 -19.04 8.06 -13.49
C THR A 172 -19.84 9.15 -14.20
N GLY A 173 -19.28 9.70 -15.29
CA GLY A 173 -19.91 10.72 -16.11
C GLY A 173 -20.13 12.00 -15.31
N ASP A 174 -21.37 12.47 -15.28
CA ASP A 174 -21.76 13.62 -14.46
C ASP A 174 -21.85 13.29 -12.97
N LEU A 175 -21.95 12.01 -12.59
CA LEU A 175 -21.91 11.60 -11.17
C LEU A 175 -20.52 11.79 -10.58
N TYR A 176 -19.46 11.72 -11.38
CA TYR A 176 -18.07 11.86 -10.93
C TYR A 176 -17.76 13.30 -10.53
N LEU A 177 -17.26 13.50 -9.31
CA LEU A 177 -16.81 14.81 -8.85
C LEU A 177 -15.51 15.19 -9.53
N ARG A 178 -15.59 16.19 -10.42
CA ARG A 178 -14.43 16.85 -11.02
C ARG A 178 -14.04 18.06 -10.17
N ALA A 179 -13.42 17.83 -9.02
CA ALA A 179 -13.15 18.88 -8.03
C ALA A 179 -12.38 20.08 -8.61
N ALA A 180 -11.43 19.83 -9.52
CA ALA A 180 -10.69 20.86 -10.26
C ALA A 180 -11.57 21.83 -11.10
N LYS A 181 -12.83 21.46 -11.42
CA LYS A 181 -13.79 22.35 -12.09
C LYS A 181 -14.54 23.27 -11.11
N GLY A 182 -14.30 23.13 -9.81
CA GLY A 182 -14.83 24.00 -8.78
C GLY A 182 -16.30 23.77 -8.41
N LYS A 183 -16.75 24.54 -7.42
CA LYS A 183 -18.08 24.42 -6.81
C LYS A 183 -19.24 24.69 -7.78
N GLU A 184 -19.06 25.60 -8.73
CA GLU A 184 -20.10 25.93 -9.71
C GLU A 184 -20.44 24.74 -10.62
N TYR A 185 -19.43 24.03 -11.13
CA TYR A 185 -19.65 22.81 -11.92
C TYR A 185 -20.33 21.72 -11.08
N TYR A 186 -19.90 21.57 -9.82
CA TYR A 186 -20.53 20.64 -8.88
C TYR A 186 -22.03 20.94 -8.70
N GLU A 187 -22.41 22.18 -8.39
CA GLU A 187 -23.80 22.57 -8.16
C GLU A 187 -24.68 22.46 -9.43
N LYS A 188 -24.13 22.77 -10.61
CA LYS A 188 -24.90 22.78 -11.87
C LYS A 188 -25.03 21.42 -12.53
N ILE A 189 -24.00 20.57 -12.43
CA ILE A 189 -23.89 19.32 -13.19
C ILE A 189 -23.92 18.11 -12.27
N THR A 190 -22.95 18.03 -11.36
CA THR A 190 -22.70 16.82 -10.58
C THR A 190 -23.76 16.55 -9.52
N LYS A 191 -24.14 17.58 -8.76
CA LYS A 191 -25.12 17.48 -7.67
C LYS A 191 -26.53 17.10 -8.16
N PRO A 192 -27.09 17.70 -9.23
CA PRO A 192 -28.35 17.25 -9.79
C PRO A 192 -28.29 15.81 -10.32
N ALA A 193 -27.19 15.42 -10.96
CA ALA A 193 -27.02 14.07 -11.49
C ALA A 193 -27.00 13.02 -10.37
N ILE A 194 -26.23 13.26 -9.29
CA ILE A 194 -26.14 12.32 -8.18
C ILE A 194 -27.44 12.22 -7.40
N GLN A 195 -28.14 13.33 -7.17
CA GLN A 195 -29.46 13.34 -6.53
C GLN A 195 -30.50 12.52 -7.31
N LYS A 196 -30.38 12.49 -8.64
CA LYS A 196 -31.26 11.70 -9.51
C LYS A 196 -30.91 10.20 -9.53
N ILE A 197 -29.62 9.87 -9.60
CA ILE A 197 -29.18 8.50 -9.90
C ILE A 197 -28.84 7.70 -8.64
N LEU A 198 -28.11 8.26 -7.68
CA LEU A 198 -27.59 7.52 -6.53
C LEU A 198 -28.69 6.84 -5.67
N PRO A 199 -29.85 7.47 -5.40
CA PRO A 199 -30.91 6.82 -4.63
C PRO A 199 -31.45 5.51 -5.26
N GLN A 200 -31.27 5.32 -6.56
CA GLN A 200 -31.72 4.11 -7.26
C GLN A 200 -30.90 2.88 -6.87
N TYR A 201 -29.73 3.07 -6.26
CA TYR A 201 -28.87 1.98 -5.80
C TYR A 201 -29.01 1.64 -4.32
N ARG A 202 -29.83 2.38 -3.57
CA ARG A 202 -30.03 2.13 -2.14
C ARG A 202 -30.49 0.69 -1.93
N ASP A 203 -29.93 0.04 -0.90
CA ASP A 203 -30.24 -1.35 -0.52
C ASP A 203 -29.93 -2.41 -1.59
N VAL A 204 -29.20 -2.08 -2.66
CA VAL A 204 -28.74 -3.07 -3.65
C VAL A 204 -27.62 -3.91 -3.05
N GLU A 205 -27.98 -5.12 -2.62
CA GLU A 205 -27.04 -6.11 -2.10
C GLU A 205 -25.87 -6.36 -3.07
N GLY A 206 -24.66 -6.48 -2.51
CA GLY A 206 -23.43 -6.72 -3.26
C GLY A 206 -22.61 -5.45 -3.53
N ILE A 207 -23.18 -4.26 -3.36
CA ILE A 207 -22.41 -3.01 -3.42
C ILE A 207 -21.68 -2.81 -2.07
N LEU A 208 -20.37 -2.59 -2.11
CA LEU A 208 -19.55 -2.24 -0.95
C LEU A 208 -19.56 -0.74 -0.69
N GLY A 209 -19.49 0.02 -1.76
CA GLY A 209 -19.42 1.46 -1.67
C GLY A 209 -19.12 2.16 -2.97
N TRP A 210 -19.15 3.48 -2.87
CA TRP A 210 -19.02 4.41 -3.98
C TRP A 210 -17.71 5.17 -3.92
N MET A 211 -17.12 5.34 -5.09
CA MET A 211 -15.96 6.20 -5.27
C MET A 211 -16.31 7.31 -6.23
N GLY A 212 -16.47 8.52 -5.68
CA GLY A 212 -16.93 9.68 -6.43
C GLY A 212 -15.84 10.60 -6.94
N CYS A 213 -14.61 10.42 -6.49
CA CYS A 213 -13.45 11.21 -6.88
C CYS A 213 -12.18 10.37 -6.65
N GLU A 214 -11.23 10.46 -7.58
CA GLU A 214 -9.89 9.88 -7.49
C GLU A 214 -8.86 10.99 -7.41
N GLU A 215 -7.79 10.75 -6.63
CA GLU A 215 -6.55 11.53 -6.67
C GLU A 215 -6.73 13.04 -6.48
N ALA A 216 -7.78 13.46 -5.75
CA ALA A 216 -8.04 14.85 -5.44
C ALA A 216 -6.83 15.48 -4.73
N LYS A 217 -6.55 16.74 -5.04
CA LYS A 217 -5.52 17.52 -4.36
C LYS A 217 -5.97 17.94 -2.96
N ALA A 218 -5.02 18.32 -2.11
CA ALA A 218 -5.31 18.75 -0.74
C ALA A 218 -6.25 19.98 -0.67
N ASP A 219 -6.11 20.93 -1.58
CA ASP A 219 -6.95 22.13 -1.70
C ASP A 219 -8.35 21.85 -2.28
N GLU A 220 -8.52 20.70 -2.93
CA GLU A 220 -9.81 20.23 -3.47
C GLU A 220 -10.65 19.48 -2.42
N MET A 221 -10.04 19.04 -1.31
CA MET A 221 -10.70 18.23 -0.27
C MET A 221 -11.96 18.84 0.34
N PRO A 222 -12.10 20.16 0.57
CA PRO A 222 -13.34 20.73 1.07
C PRO A 222 -14.57 20.39 0.22
N LEU A 223 -14.43 20.41 -1.12
CA LEU A 223 -15.50 20.06 -2.03
C LEU A 223 -15.74 18.55 -2.09
N VAL A 224 -14.68 17.75 -1.97
CA VAL A 224 -14.78 16.27 -1.84
C VAL A 224 -15.57 15.89 -0.58
N ILE A 225 -15.31 16.55 0.55
CA ILE A 225 -16.02 16.34 1.81
C ILE A 225 -17.51 16.72 1.66
N GLU A 226 -17.82 17.87 1.03
CA GLU A 226 -19.20 18.30 0.75
C GLU A 226 -19.93 17.27 -0.12
N TYR A 227 -19.28 16.77 -1.17
CA TYR A 227 -19.83 15.74 -2.04
C TYR A 227 -20.04 14.39 -1.31
N ARG A 228 -19.11 13.97 -0.44
CA ARG A 228 -19.28 12.74 0.36
C ARG A 228 -20.45 12.82 1.32
N LYS A 229 -20.67 13.97 1.97
CA LYS A 229 -21.85 14.20 2.84
C LYS A 229 -23.13 13.95 2.05
N LEU A 230 -23.25 14.56 0.87
CA LEU A 230 -24.39 14.34 -0.02
C LEU A 230 -24.53 12.87 -0.42
N CYS A 231 -23.45 12.17 -0.76
CA CYS A 231 -23.51 10.75 -1.08
C CYS A 231 -24.08 9.92 0.07
N LYS A 232 -23.65 10.19 1.31
CA LYS A 232 -24.17 9.50 2.50
C LYS A 232 -25.62 9.83 2.81
N GLU A 233 -26.07 11.05 2.54
CA GLU A 233 -27.48 11.42 2.68
C GLU A 233 -28.36 10.68 1.66
N LEU A 234 -27.89 10.56 0.42
CA LEU A 234 -28.63 9.92 -0.67
C LEU A 234 -28.61 8.39 -0.59
N ASP A 235 -27.48 7.81 -0.18
CA ASP A 235 -27.30 6.37 -0.01
C ASP A 235 -26.52 6.08 1.29
N PRO A 236 -27.22 6.01 2.44
CA PRO A 236 -26.60 5.70 3.72
C PRO A 236 -26.22 4.21 3.85
N THR A 237 -26.68 3.36 2.92
CA THR A 237 -26.59 1.90 3.03
C THR A 237 -25.25 1.35 2.58
N HIS A 238 -24.57 2.06 1.67
CA HIS A 238 -23.28 1.67 1.13
C HIS A 238 -22.13 2.54 1.64
N GLY A 239 -20.93 1.96 1.66
CA GLY A 239 -19.71 2.67 2.04
C GLY A 239 -19.32 3.75 1.04
N LEU A 240 -18.34 4.55 1.43
CA LEU A 240 -17.60 5.44 0.56
C LEU A 240 -16.16 4.97 0.50
N TYR A 241 -15.60 5.05 -0.70
CA TYR A 241 -14.22 4.74 -1.01
C TYR A 241 -13.58 6.00 -1.60
N THR A 242 -12.44 6.43 -1.04
CA THR A 242 -11.66 7.54 -1.59
C THR A 242 -10.26 7.03 -1.94
N LEU A 243 -9.84 7.24 -3.19
CA LEU A 243 -8.52 6.85 -3.67
C LEU A 243 -7.59 8.06 -3.76
N HIS A 244 -6.38 7.94 -3.25
CA HIS A 244 -5.35 8.98 -3.32
C HIS A 244 -4.01 8.39 -3.78
N ASN A 245 -3.25 9.17 -4.56
CA ASN A 245 -1.89 8.83 -5.00
C ASN A 245 -0.79 9.66 -4.29
N HIS A 246 -1.20 10.57 -3.39
CA HIS A 246 -0.34 11.50 -2.65
C HIS A 246 -0.75 11.54 -1.17
N LEU A 247 0.15 11.98 -0.29
CA LEU A 247 -0.08 11.97 1.17
C LEU A 247 -0.81 13.22 1.66
N GLU A 248 -0.65 14.33 0.96
CA GLU A 248 -1.22 15.63 1.29
C GLU A 248 -2.76 15.60 1.35
N PRO A 249 -3.48 14.96 0.41
CA PRO A 249 -4.93 14.81 0.49
C PRO A 249 -5.39 14.00 1.71
N PHE A 250 -4.68 12.93 2.08
CA PHE A 250 -4.99 12.17 3.31
C PHE A 250 -4.96 13.10 4.52
N LYS A 251 -3.92 13.94 4.63
CA LYS A 251 -3.74 14.86 5.75
C LYS A 251 -4.81 15.96 5.79
N ALA A 252 -5.22 16.44 4.62
CA ALA A 252 -6.27 17.46 4.48
C ALA A 252 -7.69 16.91 4.69
N ASP A 253 -7.86 15.57 4.72
CA ASP A 253 -9.17 14.97 4.84
C ASP A 253 -9.77 15.10 6.26
N MET A 254 -11.07 15.40 6.31
CA MET A 254 -11.86 15.69 7.51
C MET A 254 -13.20 14.96 7.48
N GLU A 255 -13.92 14.95 8.60
CA GLU A 255 -15.21 14.25 8.71
C GLU A 255 -16.32 14.82 7.80
N PRO A 256 -17.22 13.95 7.27
CA PRO A 256 -17.22 12.50 7.44
C PRO A 256 -16.12 11.83 6.60
N TYR A 257 -15.35 10.94 7.22
CA TYR A 257 -14.34 10.12 6.55
C TYR A 257 -14.98 9.04 5.68
N PRO A 258 -14.32 8.61 4.59
CA PRO A 258 -14.80 7.46 3.84
C PRO A 258 -14.65 6.20 4.70
N GLU A 259 -15.48 5.18 4.49
CA GLU A 259 -15.29 3.88 5.15
C GLU A 259 -14.01 3.20 4.68
N TRP A 260 -13.54 3.52 3.47
CA TRP A 260 -12.36 2.92 2.87
C TRP A 260 -11.45 4.00 2.30
N TYR A 261 -10.20 4.02 2.74
CA TYR A 261 -9.15 4.74 2.01
C TYR A 261 -8.49 3.82 1.01
N GLY A 262 -8.18 4.35 -0.17
CA GLY A 262 -7.35 3.72 -1.18
C GLY A 262 -6.05 4.48 -1.35
N PHE A 263 -4.97 3.74 -1.59
CA PHE A 263 -3.71 4.31 -2.04
C PHE A 263 -3.24 3.63 -3.32
N ASP A 264 -3.17 4.36 -4.43
CA ASP A 264 -2.68 3.84 -5.70
C ASP A 264 -1.25 4.25 -6.00
N ARG A 265 -0.44 3.26 -6.38
CA ARG A 265 0.95 3.52 -6.77
C ARG A 265 1.50 2.42 -7.67
N TYR A 266 1.96 2.83 -8.85
CA TYR A 266 2.56 1.96 -9.86
C TYR A 266 4.06 2.22 -9.96
N ARG A 267 4.87 1.38 -9.29
CA ARG A 267 6.31 1.57 -9.14
C ARG A 267 7.17 0.72 -10.08
N PHE A 268 6.61 -0.25 -10.80
CA PHE A 268 7.30 -0.93 -11.90
C PHE A 268 7.26 -0.04 -13.14
N ARG A 269 8.19 0.93 -13.19
CA ARG A 269 8.23 2.00 -14.21
C ARG A 269 9.65 2.39 -14.61
N CYS A 270 9.76 3.10 -15.72
CA CYS A 270 10.97 3.85 -16.04
C CYS A 270 11.04 5.15 -15.22
N VAL A 271 12.23 5.52 -14.79
CA VAL A 271 12.53 6.74 -14.02
C VAL A 271 13.68 7.49 -14.68
N GLU A 272 13.76 8.80 -14.47
CA GLU A 272 14.88 9.59 -14.96
C GLU A 272 16.04 9.54 -13.95
N SER A 273 17.24 9.24 -14.42
CA SER A 273 18.47 9.15 -13.62
C SER A 273 19.64 9.71 -14.45
N SER A 274 20.28 10.77 -13.95
CA SER A 274 21.41 11.44 -14.63
C SER A 274 21.10 11.85 -16.09
N GLY A 275 19.88 12.32 -16.36
CA GLY A 275 19.44 12.75 -17.69
C GLY A 275 19.08 11.63 -18.66
N VAL A 276 19.13 10.37 -18.22
CA VAL A 276 18.74 9.19 -19.01
C VAL A 276 17.56 8.50 -18.33
N ARG A 277 16.59 8.01 -19.11
CA ARG A 277 15.54 7.14 -18.55
C ARG A 277 16.13 5.77 -18.26
N VAL A 278 15.84 5.19 -17.10
CA VAL A 278 16.31 3.87 -16.70
C VAL A 278 15.17 3.10 -16.04
N ILE A 279 15.24 1.78 -16.05
CA ILE A 279 14.24 0.94 -15.39
C ILE A 279 14.41 1.07 -13.87
N SER A 280 13.33 1.40 -13.14
CA SER A 280 13.33 1.31 -11.68
C SER A 280 13.54 -0.15 -11.28
N THR A 281 14.54 -0.42 -10.45
CA THR A 281 14.85 -1.80 -10.03
C THR A 281 13.75 -2.33 -9.08
N PRO A 282 13.59 -3.66 -8.97
CA PRO A 282 12.70 -4.24 -7.95
C PRO A 282 12.97 -3.74 -6.52
N SER A 283 14.23 -3.48 -6.16
CA SER A 283 14.61 -2.94 -4.85
C SER A 283 14.19 -1.48 -4.66
N ASP A 284 14.37 -0.64 -5.68
CA ASP A 284 13.93 0.76 -5.65
C ASP A 284 12.41 0.84 -5.51
N MET A 285 11.72 0.04 -6.32
CA MET A 285 10.27 -0.17 -6.29
C MET A 285 9.81 -0.54 -4.87
N ALA A 286 10.33 -1.64 -4.31
CA ALA A 286 9.93 -2.12 -3.00
C ALA A 286 10.19 -1.09 -1.89
N TYR A 287 11.34 -0.41 -1.92
CA TYR A 287 11.68 0.62 -0.95
C TYR A 287 10.74 1.83 -1.00
N LEU A 288 10.49 2.37 -2.19
CA LEU A 288 9.63 3.54 -2.35
C LEU A 288 8.18 3.20 -2.02
N LEU A 289 7.70 2.07 -2.53
CA LEU A 289 6.33 1.62 -2.31
C LEU A 289 6.07 1.34 -0.82
N SER A 290 7.00 0.69 -0.13
CA SER A 290 6.97 0.45 1.32
C SER A 290 6.77 1.75 2.10
N LYS A 291 7.60 2.75 1.82
CA LYS A 291 7.53 4.05 2.49
C LYS A 291 6.19 4.76 2.25
N GLU A 292 5.71 4.73 1.01
CA GLU A 292 4.46 5.39 0.64
C GLU A 292 3.24 4.69 1.26
N ILE A 293 3.14 3.35 1.17
CA ILE A 293 2.05 2.59 1.80
C ILE A 293 2.07 2.81 3.31
N SER A 294 3.24 2.77 3.95
CA SER A 294 3.35 3.02 5.40
C SER A 294 2.79 4.39 5.77
N ALA A 295 3.17 5.44 5.05
CA ALA A 295 2.72 6.79 5.35
C ALA A 295 1.19 6.95 5.14
N SER A 296 0.65 6.36 4.08
CA SER A 296 -0.80 6.36 3.84
C SER A 296 -1.56 5.52 4.87
N TYR A 297 -0.99 4.40 5.33
CA TYR A 297 -1.58 3.56 6.37
C TYR A 297 -1.66 4.35 7.68
N ASP A 298 -0.59 5.04 8.07
CA ASP A 298 -0.57 5.83 9.29
C ASP A 298 -1.67 6.91 9.29
N GLU A 299 -1.90 7.55 8.14
CA GLU A 299 -2.99 8.54 8.00
C GLU A 299 -4.40 7.92 8.02
N ALA A 300 -4.59 6.75 7.39
CA ALA A 300 -5.86 6.03 7.46
C ALA A 300 -6.16 5.52 8.88
N ALA A 301 -5.13 4.97 9.55
CA ALA A 301 -5.22 4.42 10.90
C ALA A 301 -5.54 5.50 11.95
N LYS A 302 -4.97 6.70 11.84
CA LYS A 302 -5.34 7.88 12.68
C LYS A 302 -6.85 8.14 12.68
N ARG A 303 -7.49 7.92 11.53
CA ARG A 303 -8.92 8.15 11.28
C ARG A 303 -9.78 6.91 11.59
N GLY A 304 -9.17 5.82 12.06
CA GLY A 304 -9.85 4.56 12.32
C GLY A 304 -10.48 3.98 11.05
N ARG A 305 -9.76 4.07 9.92
CA ARG A 305 -10.20 3.58 8.61
C ARG A 305 -9.17 2.62 8.01
N PRO A 306 -9.62 1.57 7.30
CA PRO A 306 -8.74 0.68 6.57
C PRO A 306 -8.11 1.36 5.36
N LEU A 307 -6.90 0.95 5.04
CA LEU A 307 -6.22 1.30 3.79
C LEU A 307 -6.28 0.12 2.82
N ILE A 308 -6.82 0.33 1.63
CA ILE A 308 -6.72 -0.56 0.48
C ILE A 308 -5.54 -0.11 -0.37
N TYR A 309 -4.62 -1.01 -0.68
CA TYR A 309 -3.58 -0.73 -1.67
C TYR A 309 -4.09 -1.05 -3.08
N VAL A 310 -3.94 -0.11 -4.00
CA VAL A 310 -4.22 -0.31 -5.43
C VAL A 310 -2.89 -0.48 -6.18
N GLY A 311 -2.58 -1.74 -6.50
CA GLY A 311 -1.32 -2.14 -7.07
C GLY A 311 -1.29 -2.22 -8.60
N GLN A 312 -0.07 -2.35 -9.13
CA GLN A 312 0.16 -2.49 -10.56
C GLN A 312 -0.02 -3.96 -10.97
N SER A 313 -0.91 -4.20 -11.92
CA SER A 313 -1.07 -5.50 -12.60
C SER A 313 -0.94 -5.40 -14.12
N TYR A 314 -0.30 -4.32 -14.58
CA TYR A 314 -0.21 -3.99 -16.00
C TYR A 314 1.17 -3.48 -16.40
N GLY A 315 1.42 -3.52 -17.70
CA GLY A 315 2.45 -2.74 -18.38
C GLY A 315 1.81 -1.82 -19.41
N HIS A 316 2.43 -0.67 -19.67
CA HIS A 316 2.03 0.28 -20.69
C HIS A 316 3.23 0.61 -21.61
N LEU A 317 3.16 0.15 -22.85
CA LEU A 317 4.16 0.38 -23.88
C LEU A 317 3.93 1.76 -24.51
N ASN A 318 5.00 2.53 -24.66
CA ASN A 318 4.99 3.86 -25.27
C ASN A 318 5.97 3.95 -26.42
N GLU A 319 5.61 4.79 -27.40
CA GLU A 319 6.49 5.27 -28.45
C GLU A 319 6.98 6.67 -28.10
N ILE A 320 8.30 6.88 -28.17
CA ILE A 320 8.95 8.16 -27.92
C ILE A 320 9.80 8.52 -29.14
N LYS A 321 9.59 9.73 -29.67
CA LYS A 321 10.39 10.27 -30.78
C LYS A 321 11.45 11.22 -30.24
N THR A 322 12.71 10.79 -30.24
CA THR A 322 13.85 11.58 -29.77
C THR A 322 15.18 11.01 -30.26
N GLU A 323 16.14 11.88 -30.55
CA GLU A 323 17.54 11.51 -30.85
C GLU A 323 18.41 11.38 -29.59
N LYS A 324 17.89 11.76 -28.41
CA LYS A 324 18.65 11.82 -27.15
C LYS A 324 18.58 10.54 -26.32
N MET A 325 17.91 9.51 -26.82
CA MET A 325 17.71 8.26 -26.09
C MET A 325 18.79 7.25 -26.45
N GLU A 326 19.22 6.47 -25.46
CA GLU A 326 20.28 5.47 -25.63
C GLU A 326 19.72 4.06 -25.43
N LYS A 327 20.42 3.02 -25.91
CA LYS A 327 20.00 1.60 -25.75
C LYS A 327 19.74 1.17 -24.30
N LYS A 328 20.38 1.83 -23.33
CA LYS A 328 20.19 1.55 -21.90
C LYS A 328 18.95 2.19 -21.31
N SER A 329 18.14 2.86 -22.13
CA SER A 329 17.05 3.71 -21.66
C SER A 329 15.84 2.96 -21.09
N GLY A 330 15.85 1.63 -21.16
CA GLY A 330 14.65 0.79 -21.01
C GLY A 330 13.72 0.85 -22.24
N PHE A 331 14.13 1.54 -23.31
CA PHE A 331 13.45 1.61 -24.59
C PHE A 331 14.36 1.07 -25.70
N ARG A 332 13.75 0.44 -26.70
CA ARG A 332 14.38 -0.09 -27.90
C ARG A 332 14.14 0.84 -29.08
N GLU A 333 15.18 1.25 -29.78
CA GLU A 333 15.04 1.98 -31.03
C GLU A 333 14.44 1.05 -32.11
N VAL A 334 13.32 1.44 -32.70
CA VAL A 334 12.62 0.67 -33.75
C VAL A 334 12.81 1.28 -35.14
N SER A 335 13.09 2.57 -35.21
CA SER A 335 13.58 3.28 -36.39
C SER A 335 14.37 4.51 -35.91
N SER A 336 15.15 5.12 -36.79
CA SER A 336 16.02 6.26 -36.43
C SER A 336 15.26 7.33 -35.65
N GLY A 337 15.63 7.54 -34.38
CA GLY A 337 15.00 8.52 -33.49
C GLY A 337 13.62 8.13 -32.95
N VAL A 338 13.16 6.88 -33.15
CA VAL A 338 11.88 6.37 -32.64
C VAL A 338 12.12 5.17 -31.74
N TRP A 339 11.69 5.30 -30.49
CA TRP A 339 11.98 4.38 -29.41
C TRP A 339 10.69 3.79 -28.83
N HIS A 340 10.64 2.47 -28.70
CA HIS A 340 9.53 1.74 -28.08
C HIS A 340 9.96 1.16 -26.75
N GLY A 341 9.17 1.35 -25.70
CA GLY A 341 9.51 0.82 -24.39
C GLY A 341 8.43 1.05 -23.36
N TRP A 342 8.60 0.43 -22.21
CA TRP A 342 7.60 0.45 -21.15
C TRP A 342 7.75 1.71 -20.32
N LEU A 343 6.77 2.62 -20.36
CA LEU A 343 6.72 3.70 -19.36
C LEU A 343 6.46 3.11 -17.98
N ARG A 344 5.54 2.14 -17.93
CA ARG A 344 5.31 1.22 -16.83
C ARG A 344 5.48 -0.17 -17.37
N TYR A 345 6.31 -0.98 -16.73
CA TYR A 345 6.53 -2.34 -17.18
C TYR A 345 5.72 -3.32 -16.34
N PRO A 346 5.25 -4.43 -16.93
CA PRO A 346 4.48 -5.41 -16.16
C PRO A 346 5.33 -5.92 -15.00
N PRO A 347 4.76 -6.10 -13.79
CA PRO A 347 5.49 -6.68 -12.67
C PRO A 347 6.23 -7.94 -13.13
N PRO A 348 7.55 -8.08 -12.88
CA PRO A 348 8.31 -9.23 -13.33
C PRO A 348 7.89 -10.48 -12.54
N GLU A 349 8.53 -11.61 -12.78
CA GLU A 349 8.28 -12.81 -11.98
C GLU A 349 8.51 -12.54 -10.47
N ASN A 350 7.57 -12.98 -9.64
CA ASN A 350 7.47 -12.68 -8.21
C ASN A 350 7.10 -11.22 -7.87
N GLY A 351 6.83 -10.38 -8.86
CA GLY A 351 6.40 -9.00 -8.68
C GLY A 351 4.97 -8.86 -8.12
N MET A 352 4.07 -9.80 -8.41
CA MET A 352 2.73 -9.81 -7.82
C MET A 352 2.78 -10.24 -6.35
N TYR A 353 3.60 -11.25 -6.04
CA TYR A 353 3.88 -11.66 -4.66
C TYR A 353 4.47 -10.50 -3.84
N LEU A 354 5.51 -9.85 -4.38
CA LEU A 354 6.20 -8.75 -3.72
C LEU A 354 5.25 -7.61 -3.37
N GLN A 355 4.45 -7.13 -4.32
CA GLN A 355 3.50 -6.03 -4.06
C GLN A 355 2.44 -6.42 -3.02
N SER A 356 1.88 -7.63 -3.12
CA SER A 356 0.82 -8.11 -2.23
C SER A 356 1.28 -8.22 -0.78
N TRP A 357 2.40 -8.92 -0.56
CA TRP A 357 2.97 -9.08 0.77
C TRP A 357 3.56 -7.79 1.32
N LEU A 358 4.10 -6.92 0.45
CA LEU A 358 4.60 -5.62 0.89
C LEU A 358 3.47 -4.75 1.44
N ALA A 359 2.34 -4.70 0.75
CA ALA A 359 1.19 -3.94 1.20
C ALA A 359 0.67 -4.43 2.55
N VAL A 360 0.48 -5.74 2.73
CA VAL A 360 0.06 -6.32 4.01
C VAL A 360 1.10 -6.12 5.11
N CYS A 361 2.39 -6.29 4.80
CA CYS A 361 3.48 -5.98 5.72
C CYS A 361 3.48 -4.52 6.15
N GLU A 362 2.92 -3.60 5.36
CA GLU A 362 2.77 -2.18 5.72
C GLU A 362 1.43 -1.82 6.36
N GLY A 363 0.56 -2.80 6.58
CA GLY A 363 -0.72 -2.63 7.26
C GLY A 363 -1.91 -2.44 6.33
N ALA A 364 -1.73 -2.56 5.01
CA ALA A 364 -2.87 -2.56 4.10
C ALA A 364 -3.87 -3.66 4.46
N LYS A 365 -5.14 -3.30 4.38
CA LYS A 365 -6.30 -4.11 4.73
C LYS A 365 -7.11 -4.56 3.51
N GLY A 366 -6.60 -4.32 2.31
CA GLY A 366 -7.19 -4.76 1.05
C GLY A 366 -6.18 -4.58 -0.09
N LEU A 367 -6.41 -5.32 -1.18
CA LEU A 367 -5.56 -5.34 -2.37
C LEU A 367 -6.42 -5.24 -3.63
N LEU A 368 -6.49 -4.06 -4.22
CA LEU A 368 -7.08 -3.92 -5.55
C LEU A 368 -5.99 -3.76 -6.62
N TRP A 369 -6.32 -4.06 -7.87
CA TRP A 369 -5.32 -4.08 -8.95
C TRP A 369 -5.79 -3.33 -10.18
N TYR A 370 -4.99 -2.37 -10.63
CA TYR A 370 -5.18 -1.74 -11.93
C TYR A 370 -4.40 -2.53 -12.98
N TYR A 371 -5.02 -3.18 -13.97
CA TYR A 371 -6.44 -3.41 -14.18
C TYR A 371 -6.66 -4.76 -14.88
N TYR A 372 -7.92 -5.25 -14.96
CA TYR A 372 -8.24 -6.62 -15.38
C TYR A 372 -7.91 -6.94 -16.85
N TYR A 373 -8.24 -6.05 -17.78
CA TYR A 373 -8.12 -6.27 -19.23
C TYR A 373 -7.07 -5.37 -19.87
N GLY A 374 -6.13 -5.90 -20.65
CA GLY A 374 -5.25 -5.05 -21.46
C GLY A 374 -5.90 -4.75 -22.82
N GLU A 375 -5.82 -3.51 -23.31
CA GLU A 375 -6.10 -3.22 -24.72
C GLU A 375 -4.93 -3.72 -25.60
N GLN A 376 -5.23 -4.53 -26.61
CA GLN A 376 -4.31 -4.70 -27.73
C GLN A 376 -4.33 -3.41 -28.56
N ALA A 377 -3.17 -2.89 -28.97
CA ALA A 377 -3.15 -1.82 -29.96
C ALA A 377 -3.87 -2.29 -31.23
N PRO A 378 -4.44 -1.35 -32.01
CA PRO A 378 -5.00 -1.65 -33.33
C PRO A 378 -3.98 -2.18 -34.36
N ARG A 379 -2.69 -2.28 -34.02
CA ARG A 379 -1.66 -2.89 -34.89
C ARG A 379 -1.35 -4.30 -34.40
N LYS A 380 -1.45 -5.27 -35.31
CA LYS A 380 -1.34 -6.73 -35.08
C LYS A 380 -0.01 -7.20 -34.45
N ASP A 381 0.98 -6.32 -34.35
CA ASP A 381 2.36 -6.60 -33.97
C ASP A 381 2.83 -5.86 -32.70
N GLN A 382 1.96 -5.07 -32.04
CA GLN A 382 2.34 -4.28 -30.86
C GLN A 382 1.42 -4.56 -29.67
N LEU A 383 1.96 -5.21 -28.63
CA LEU A 383 1.31 -5.25 -27.31
C LEU A 383 1.35 -3.84 -26.72
N LYS A 384 0.22 -3.13 -26.75
CA LYS A 384 0.12 -1.78 -26.14
C LYS A 384 0.08 -1.87 -24.63
N ASP A 385 -0.78 -2.74 -24.11
CA ASP A 385 -0.92 -3.01 -22.69
C ASP A 385 -0.86 -4.51 -22.39
N MET A 386 -0.16 -4.86 -21.31
CA MET A 386 -0.25 -6.18 -20.66
C MET A 386 -1.05 -6.00 -19.39
N ALA A 387 -1.94 -6.94 -19.05
CA ALA A 387 -2.79 -6.89 -17.85
C ALA A 387 -2.98 -8.31 -17.27
N PHE A 388 -3.93 -8.51 -16.35
CA PHE A 388 -4.28 -9.86 -15.88
C PHE A 388 -4.84 -10.75 -16.99
N VAL A 389 -5.71 -10.19 -17.82
CA VAL A 389 -6.36 -10.91 -18.92
C VAL A 389 -6.09 -10.18 -20.23
N GLY A 390 -5.67 -10.94 -21.24
CA GLY A 390 -5.46 -10.43 -22.60
C GLY A 390 -6.78 -10.01 -23.27
N ALA A 391 -6.69 -9.29 -24.39
CA ALA A 391 -7.88 -8.83 -25.12
C ALA A 391 -8.83 -9.97 -25.55
N THR A 392 -8.28 -11.16 -25.81
CA THR A 392 -9.04 -12.37 -26.18
C THR A 392 -9.68 -13.09 -24.99
N GLY A 393 -9.43 -12.64 -23.76
CA GLY A 393 -9.86 -13.35 -22.55
C GLY A 393 -8.84 -14.38 -22.03
N SER A 394 -7.68 -14.52 -22.67
CA SER A 394 -6.64 -15.44 -22.20
C SER A 394 -5.96 -14.94 -20.93
N GLU A 395 -5.83 -15.81 -19.94
CA GLU A 395 -5.06 -15.58 -18.72
C GLU A 395 -3.58 -15.27 -19.01
N THR A 396 -3.03 -14.23 -18.36
CA THR A 396 -1.59 -13.93 -18.42
C THR A 396 -0.84 -14.49 -17.22
N ARG A 397 0.51 -14.48 -17.28
CA ARG A 397 1.35 -14.82 -16.12
C ARG A 397 1.00 -14.02 -14.87
N LEU A 398 0.64 -12.74 -15.02
CA LEU A 398 0.33 -11.86 -13.89
C LEU A 398 -0.89 -12.37 -13.11
N TRP A 399 -1.87 -12.94 -13.80
CA TRP A 399 -3.09 -13.45 -13.17
C TRP A 399 -2.87 -14.80 -12.48
N LYS A 400 -2.09 -15.69 -13.11
CA LYS A 400 -1.59 -16.93 -12.47
C LYS A 400 -0.83 -16.63 -11.17
N GLU A 401 0.13 -15.72 -11.26
CA GLU A 401 0.96 -15.34 -10.11
C GLU A 401 0.12 -14.70 -8.99
N HIS A 402 -0.88 -13.89 -9.35
CA HIS A 402 -1.86 -13.35 -8.41
C HIS A 402 -2.65 -14.47 -7.71
N ALA A 403 -3.22 -15.41 -8.47
CA ALA A 403 -4.04 -16.49 -7.91
C ALA A 403 -3.25 -17.38 -6.95
N GLU A 404 -2.02 -17.74 -7.31
CA GLU A 404 -1.14 -18.49 -6.42
C GLU A 404 -0.79 -17.70 -5.14
N CYS A 405 -0.58 -16.38 -5.26
CA CYS A 405 -0.37 -15.50 -4.09
C CYS A 405 -1.60 -15.45 -3.19
N MET A 406 -2.79 -15.26 -3.76
CA MET A 406 -4.03 -15.18 -2.99
C MET A 406 -4.37 -16.51 -2.33
N SER A 407 -4.10 -17.65 -3.00
CA SER A 407 -4.26 -18.98 -2.40
C SER A 407 -3.48 -19.12 -1.08
N GLY A 408 -2.23 -18.62 -1.05
CA GLY A 408 -1.41 -18.62 0.17
C GLY A 408 -1.81 -17.60 1.23
N MET A 409 -2.50 -16.51 0.86
CA MET A 409 -2.88 -15.43 1.77
C MET A 409 -4.31 -15.52 2.29
N LYS A 410 -5.22 -16.18 1.56
CA LYS A 410 -6.67 -16.11 1.78
C LYS A 410 -7.09 -16.50 3.19
N THR A 411 -6.49 -17.55 3.75
CA THR A 411 -6.78 -17.99 5.13
C THR A 411 -6.40 -16.96 6.18
N LEU A 412 -5.46 -16.04 5.87
CA LEU A 412 -4.99 -15.00 6.78
C LEU A 412 -5.80 -13.71 6.68
N PHE A 413 -6.72 -13.58 5.72
CA PHE A 413 -7.53 -12.36 5.53
C PHE A 413 -8.26 -11.90 6.80
N PRO A 414 -8.90 -12.78 7.60
CA PRO A 414 -9.53 -12.36 8.86
C PRO A 414 -8.53 -11.77 9.86
N LEU A 415 -7.29 -12.29 9.88
CA LEU A 415 -6.23 -11.73 10.70
C LEU A 415 -5.80 -10.35 10.18
N PHE A 416 -5.61 -10.23 8.86
CA PHE A 416 -5.18 -8.99 8.22
C PHE A 416 -6.12 -7.83 8.52
N ILE A 417 -7.44 -8.05 8.50
CA ILE A 417 -8.42 -7.01 8.84
C ILE A 417 -8.45 -6.64 10.33
N SER A 418 -8.08 -7.57 11.21
CA SER A 418 -8.18 -7.40 12.67
C SER A 418 -6.95 -6.78 13.34
N TRP A 419 -5.77 -6.81 12.71
CA TRP A 419 -4.53 -6.38 13.37
C TRP A 419 -4.15 -4.92 13.11
N HIS A 420 -3.20 -4.38 13.84
CA HIS A 420 -2.77 -3.00 13.77
C HIS A 420 -1.25 -2.98 13.78
N LYS A 421 -0.66 -2.36 12.76
CA LYS A 421 0.80 -2.22 12.66
C LYS A 421 1.35 -1.46 13.87
N GLU A 422 2.37 -2.01 14.50
CA GLU A 422 3.08 -1.31 15.55
C GLU A 422 3.93 -0.18 14.97
N GLY A 423 3.92 1.00 15.63
CA GLY A 423 4.75 2.14 15.22
C GLY A 423 6.26 1.88 15.39
N ILE A 424 6.62 0.89 16.22
CA ILE A 424 7.98 0.38 16.35
C ILE A 424 8.01 -1.05 15.86
N LYS A 425 8.97 -1.33 15.01
CA LYS A 425 9.33 -2.68 14.60
C LYS A 425 9.90 -3.47 15.77
N ARG A 426 9.20 -4.52 16.21
CA ARG A 426 9.67 -5.41 17.27
C ARG A 426 10.57 -6.50 16.70
N GLY A 427 11.73 -6.72 17.30
CA GLY A 427 12.72 -7.68 16.83
C GLY A 427 13.54 -7.25 15.61
N SER A 428 14.60 -8.01 15.35
CA SER A 428 15.61 -7.72 14.34
C SER A 428 15.86 -8.93 13.44
N ALA A 429 16.12 -8.67 12.16
CA ALA A 429 16.53 -9.67 11.18
C ALA A 429 17.94 -9.31 10.70
N ASP A 430 18.78 -10.32 10.49
CA ASP A 430 20.19 -10.14 10.10
C ASP A 430 20.40 -9.87 8.59
N ASN A 431 19.32 -9.87 7.82
CA ASN A 431 19.36 -9.69 6.37
C ASN A 431 18.54 -8.49 5.90
N ASN A 432 19.16 -7.58 5.15
CA ASN A 432 18.54 -6.33 4.68
C ASN A 432 17.50 -6.52 3.54
N TRP A 433 17.45 -7.69 2.92
CA TRP A 433 16.39 -8.06 1.96
C TRP A 433 15.12 -8.53 2.65
N ILE A 434 15.20 -8.87 3.93
CA ILE A 434 14.06 -9.27 4.72
C ILE A 434 13.43 -8.02 5.31
N LYS A 435 12.24 -7.72 4.81
CA LYS A 435 11.39 -6.75 5.44
C LYS A 435 10.55 -7.48 6.48
N HIS A 436 10.38 -6.85 7.63
CA HIS A 436 9.39 -7.27 8.60
C HIS A 436 8.83 -6.09 9.37
N ASN A 437 7.59 -6.24 9.83
CA ASN A 437 6.91 -5.35 10.76
C ASN A 437 6.17 -6.21 11.79
N SER A 438 5.88 -5.61 12.95
CA SER A 438 5.08 -6.25 14.00
C SER A 438 3.69 -5.64 14.07
N PHE A 439 2.74 -6.44 14.52
CA PHE A 439 1.33 -6.11 14.57
C PHE A 439 0.72 -6.61 15.88
N ILE A 440 -0.34 -5.96 16.33
CA ILE A 440 -1.15 -6.37 17.47
C ILE A 440 -2.62 -6.42 17.06
N ARG A 441 -3.42 -7.31 17.64
CA ARG A 441 -4.87 -7.33 17.39
C ARG A 441 -5.62 -6.42 18.36
N GLU A 442 -5.24 -6.49 19.63
CA GLU A 442 -5.77 -5.64 20.69
C GLU A 442 -4.59 -5.09 21.50
N PHE A 443 -4.79 -3.95 22.18
CA PHE A 443 -3.73 -3.34 22.98
C PHE A 443 -3.23 -4.30 24.08
N ASP A 444 -1.91 -4.45 24.16
CA ASP A 444 -1.20 -5.33 25.11
C ASP A 444 -1.50 -6.83 24.99
N LYS A 445 -2.00 -7.28 23.83
CA LYS A 445 -2.24 -8.70 23.53
C LYS A 445 -1.19 -9.32 22.60
N GLU A 446 -1.59 -10.37 21.89
CA GLU A 446 -0.73 -11.19 21.04
C GLU A 446 -0.04 -10.33 19.97
N ARG A 447 1.24 -10.62 19.75
CA ARG A 447 2.04 -9.96 18.72
C ARG A 447 2.19 -10.87 17.52
N TYR A 448 2.05 -10.27 16.34
CA TYR A 448 2.24 -10.94 15.06
C TYR A 448 3.42 -10.31 14.34
N TYR A 449 4.16 -11.12 13.61
CA TYR A 449 5.25 -10.68 12.75
C TYR A 449 4.91 -11.04 11.31
N VAL A 450 4.99 -10.05 10.43
CA VAL A 450 4.90 -10.27 8.98
C VAL A 450 6.28 -10.11 8.40
N PHE A 451 6.78 -11.16 7.78
CA PHE A 451 8.04 -11.17 7.04
C PHE A 451 7.79 -11.13 5.54
N LEU A 452 8.73 -10.58 4.80
CA LEU A 452 8.73 -10.53 3.35
C LEU A 452 10.16 -10.59 2.82
N ASN A 453 10.43 -11.52 1.92
CA ASN A 453 11.63 -11.51 1.11
C ASN A 453 11.47 -10.54 -0.08
N THR A 454 12.08 -9.36 0.01
CA THR A 454 12.02 -8.34 -1.04
C THR A 454 12.95 -8.61 -2.23
N ARG A 455 13.84 -9.61 -2.12
CA ARG A 455 14.77 -10.00 -3.18
C ARG A 455 14.05 -10.94 -4.17
N ILE A 456 13.40 -10.35 -5.18
CA ILE A 456 12.79 -11.12 -6.26
C ILE A 456 13.74 -11.45 -7.41
N ALA A 457 14.85 -10.71 -7.51
CA ALA A 457 15.78 -10.82 -8.62
C ALA A 457 17.18 -10.29 -8.28
N GLU A 458 18.09 -10.52 -9.23
CA GLU A 458 19.43 -9.95 -9.33
C GLU A 458 19.63 -9.36 -10.72
N TRP A 459 20.46 -8.31 -10.85
CA TRP A 459 20.69 -7.67 -12.16
C TRP A 459 22.04 -7.00 -12.33
N ASP A 460 22.67 -6.52 -11.26
CA ASP A 460 24.07 -6.10 -11.26
C ASP A 460 24.81 -6.76 -10.09
N LYS A 461 26.14 -6.60 -10.03
CA LYS A 461 26.91 -6.99 -8.84
C LYS A 461 26.37 -6.26 -7.60
N GLY A 462 25.85 -7.05 -6.65
CA GLY A 462 25.27 -6.52 -5.41
C GLY A 462 23.85 -5.96 -5.54
N SER A 463 23.21 -6.06 -6.71
CA SER A 463 21.81 -5.65 -6.95
C SER A 463 21.47 -4.28 -6.35
N PRO A 464 22.15 -3.21 -6.82
CA PRO A 464 22.04 -1.89 -6.20
C PRO A 464 20.60 -1.42 -6.23
N ARG A 465 20.16 -0.82 -5.12
CA ARG A 465 18.78 -0.34 -5.00
C ARG A 465 18.45 0.67 -6.09
N ARG A 466 19.19 1.80 -6.17
CA ARG A 466 18.86 2.86 -7.12
C ARG A 466 19.41 2.56 -8.50
N PRO A 467 18.61 2.68 -9.58
CA PRO A 467 19.11 2.53 -10.93
C PRO A 467 19.98 3.73 -11.34
N ASN A 468 20.94 3.49 -12.22
CA ASN A 468 21.76 4.51 -12.86
C ASN A 468 22.02 4.14 -14.33
N ASN A 469 22.72 5.00 -15.06
CA ASN A 469 23.02 4.80 -16.49
C ASN A 469 23.94 3.59 -16.80
N LYS A 470 24.45 2.89 -15.78
CA LYS A 470 25.21 1.64 -15.88
C LYS A 470 24.42 0.40 -15.45
N THR A 471 23.20 0.55 -14.94
CA THR A 471 22.33 -0.58 -14.55
C THR A 471 22.02 -1.46 -15.76
N GLU A 472 22.16 -2.78 -15.62
CA GLU A 472 22.03 -3.77 -16.71
C GLU A 472 20.58 -4.20 -16.98
N LEU A 473 19.60 -3.62 -16.28
CA LEU A 473 18.18 -3.83 -16.59
C LEU A 473 17.73 -3.00 -17.79
N TYR A 474 17.30 -3.68 -18.86
CA TYR A 474 16.69 -3.07 -20.05
C TYR A 474 15.61 -4.00 -20.65
N PHE A 475 14.85 -3.50 -21.62
CA PHE A 475 13.90 -4.34 -22.36
C PHE A 475 14.47 -4.75 -23.71
N ASP A 476 14.41 -6.04 -24.03
CA ASP A 476 14.72 -6.61 -25.33
C ASP A 476 13.51 -7.38 -25.92
N GLU A 477 13.73 -8.13 -26.99
CA GLU A 477 12.70 -8.96 -27.64
C GLU A 477 12.18 -10.12 -26.78
N ASN A 478 12.93 -10.52 -25.75
CA ASN A 478 12.58 -11.61 -24.84
C ASN A 478 11.98 -11.11 -23.51
N GLY A 479 12.00 -9.80 -23.25
CA GLY A 479 11.39 -9.18 -22.08
C GLY A 479 12.36 -8.31 -21.29
N LEU A 480 12.29 -8.39 -19.95
CA LEU A 480 13.18 -7.64 -19.06
C LEU A 480 14.56 -8.32 -19.01
N ALA A 481 15.47 -7.88 -19.87
CA ALA A 481 16.85 -8.33 -19.91
C ALA A 481 17.64 -7.86 -18.69
N GLY A 482 18.70 -8.61 -18.34
CA GLY A 482 19.49 -8.40 -17.13
C GLY A 482 18.83 -8.92 -15.85
N PHE A 483 17.53 -9.24 -15.87
CA PHE A 483 16.82 -9.82 -14.74
C PHE A 483 17.18 -11.30 -14.56
N LYS A 484 17.76 -11.64 -13.41
CA LYS A 484 18.02 -13.02 -12.98
C LYS A 484 17.15 -13.32 -11.77
N LYS A 485 16.32 -14.36 -11.87
CA LYS A 485 15.44 -14.77 -10.77
C LYS A 485 16.27 -15.07 -9.51
N ALA A 486 15.87 -14.51 -8.37
CA ALA A 486 16.51 -14.82 -7.10
C ALA A 486 16.10 -16.21 -6.57
N GLY A 487 16.95 -16.82 -5.76
CA GLY A 487 16.61 -18.02 -4.99
C GLY A 487 15.95 -17.69 -3.64
N PRO A 488 15.51 -18.71 -2.89
CA PRO A 488 15.11 -18.54 -1.49
C PRO A 488 16.19 -17.86 -0.65
N LEU A 489 15.76 -17.18 0.40
CA LEU A 489 16.65 -16.47 1.33
C LEU A 489 16.44 -16.98 2.74
N THR A 490 17.52 -17.44 3.36
CA THR A 490 17.58 -17.81 4.78
C THR A 490 18.12 -16.64 5.60
N PHE A 491 17.51 -16.37 6.75
CA PHE A 491 17.88 -15.29 7.65
C PHE A 491 17.63 -15.70 9.10
N LYS A 492 18.30 -15.00 10.02
CA LYS A 492 18.08 -15.14 11.46
C LYS A 492 17.21 -14.00 11.97
N PHE A 493 16.25 -14.33 12.81
CA PHE A 493 15.35 -13.39 13.45
C PHE A 493 15.42 -13.49 14.97
N GLN A 494 15.54 -12.34 15.63
CA GLN A 494 15.47 -12.21 17.08
C GLN A 494 14.24 -11.36 17.43
N PRO A 495 13.13 -11.94 17.92
CA PRO A 495 12.00 -11.15 18.42
C PRO A 495 12.39 -10.40 19.71
N ASP A 496 11.64 -9.35 20.01
CA ASP A 496 11.67 -8.74 21.34
C ASP A 496 10.91 -9.63 22.32
N GLY A 497 11.49 -9.92 23.49
CA GLY A 497 10.88 -10.79 24.50
C GLY A 497 11.22 -12.28 24.32
N ASN A 498 10.74 -13.10 25.27
CA ASN A 498 11.16 -14.50 25.41
C ASN A 498 10.08 -15.51 24.99
N GLU A 499 8.89 -15.05 24.63
CA GLU A 499 7.80 -15.91 24.18
C GLU A 499 8.14 -16.58 22.84
N PRO A 500 7.73 -17.84 22.63
CA PRO A 500 8.05 -18.56 21.42
C PRO A 500 7.30 -18.03 20.19
N LEU A 501 7.88 -18.26 19.01
CA LEU A 501 7.23 -17.99 17.73
C LEU A 501 6.52 -19.24 17.20
N TRP A 502 5.33 -19.02 16.65
CA TRP A 502 4.50 -20.04 16.04
C TRP A 502 4.16 -19.64 14.61
N ASP A 503 4.26 -20.58 13.68
CA ASP A 503 3.69 -20.42 12.35
C ASP A 503 2.17 -20.58 12.43
N ILE A 504 1.45 -19.53 12.04
CA ILE A 504 -0.01 -19.48 12.14
C ILE A 504 -0.69 -20.54 11.28
N LEU A 505 -0.16 -20.77 10.07
CA LEU A 505 -0.78 -21.68 9.11
C LEU A 505 -0.55 -23.13 9.47
N THR A 506 0.63 -23.47 10.00
CA THR A 506 0.95 -24.86 10.37
C THR A 506 0.71 -25.18 11.84
N GLY A 507 0.59 -24.17 12.71
CA GLY A 507 0.48 -24.35 14.17
C GLY A 507 1.78 -24.84 14.81
N LYS A 508 2.87 -24.92 14.05
CA LYS A 508 4.15 -25.41 14.55
C LYS A 508 4.90 -24.31 15.27
N LYS A 509 5.41 -24.64 16.45
CA LYS A 509 6.41 -23.84 17.15
C LYS A 509 7.70 -23.86 16.34
N LEU A 510 8.31 -22.69 16.14
CA LEU A 510 9.62 -22.62 15.51
C LEU A 510 10.70 -22.95 16.54
N GLU A 511 11.73 -23.67 16.09
CA GLU A 511 12.91 -23.96 16.90
C GLU A 511 13.85 -22.76 16.94
N THR A 512 14.53 -22.58 18.07
CA THR A 512 15.56 -21.55 18.22
C THR A 512 16.93 -22.16 18.36
N LYS A 513 17.94 -21.46 17.84
CA LYS A 513 19.35 -21.70 18.10
C LYS A 513 19.97 -20.39 18.55
N ASP A 514 20.60 -20.40 19.72
CA ASP A 514 21.20 -19.19 20.32
C ASP A 514 20.18 -18.03 20.47
N ASN A 515 18.94 -18.37 20.85
CA ASN A 515 17.78 -17.47 20.95
C ASN A 515 17.30 -16.84 19.63
N GLN A 516 17.86 -17.26 18.49
CA GLN A 516 17.48 -16.79 17.16
C GLN A 516 16.69 -17.86 16.41
N TYR A 517 15.76 -17.40 15.58
CA TYR A 517 14.96 -18.24 14.68
C TYR A 517 15.56 -18.20 13.28
N GLU A 518 15.84 -19.35 12.70
CA GLU A 518 16.27 -19.46 11.31
C GLU A 518 15.05 -19.67 10.41
N ILE A 519 14.83 -18.76 9.46
CA ILE A 519 13.65 -18.73 8.60
C ILE A 519 14.11 -18.66 7.15
N THR A 520 13.46 -19.43 6.26
CA THR A 520 13.72 -19.41 4.82
C THR A 520 12.48 -18.99 4.05
N LEU A 521 12.60 -17.99 3.18
CA LEU A 521 11.50 -17.48 2.36
C LEU A 521 11.85 -17.45 0.87
N GLY A 522 10.91 -17.91 0.04
CA GLY A 522 11.01 -17.77 -1.41
C GLY A 522 10.98 -16.29 -1.87
N PRO A 523 11.45 -15.99 -3.09
CA PRO A 523 11.45 -14.63 -3.64
C PRO A 523 10.05 -14.00 -3.64
N GLY A 524 9.89 -12.81 -3.06
CA GLY A 524 8.60 -12.10 -2.99
C GLY A 524 7.59 -12.69 -2.01
N ARG A 525 7.89 -13.84 -1.39
CA ARG A 525 6.99 -14.52 -0.45
C ARG A 525 7.05 -13.85 0.92
N GLY A 526 5.92 -13.89 1.62
CA GLY A 526 5.84 -13.53 3.03
C GLY A 526 5.45 -14.70 3.92
N LEU A 527 5.57 -14.46 5.23
CA LEU A 527 5.26 -15.39 6.30
C LEU A 527 4.66 -14.60 7.47
N VAL A 528 3.67 -15.20 8.14
CA VAL A 528 3.07 -14.63 9.34
C VAL A 528 3.34 -15.54 10.52
N LEU A 529 4.04 -15.01 11.51
CA LEU A 529 4.30 -15.68 12.78
C LEU A 529 3.53 -14.99 13.90
N MET A 530 3.17 -15.76 14.92
CA MET A 530 2.60 -15.24 16.16
C MET A 530 3.59 -15.49 17.30
N GLN A 531 3.80 -14.48 18.14
CA GLN A 531 4.53 -14.58 19.39
C GLN A 531 3.54 -14.75 20.54
N GLY A 532 3.66 -15.85 21.28
CA GLY A 532 2.77 -16.17 22.40
C GLY A 532 2.87 -17.63 22.84
N ASN A 533 1.93 -18.06 23.68
CA ASN A 533 1.90 -19.43 24.19
C ASN A 533 1.05 -20.37 23.31
N GLU A 534 0.98 -21.65 23.68
CA GLU A 534 0.25 -22.67 22.92
C GLU A 534 -1.27 -22.43 22.87
N ASN A 535 -1.87 -21.86 23.92
CA ASN A 535 -3.29 -21.55 23.93
C ASN A 535 -3.61 -20.38 22.99
N ASP A 536 -2.72 -19.38 22.92
CA ASP A 536 -2.87 -18.24 22.02
C ASP A 536 -2.94 -18.73 20.56
N ILE A 537 -2.02 -19.61 20.15
CA ILE A 537 -1.99 -20.11 18.77
C ILE A 537 -3.22 -20.99 18.47
N LYS A 538 -3.69 -21.80 19.43
CA LYS A 538 -4.93 -22.57 19.29
C LYS A 538 -6.13 -21.64 19.08
N ASN A 539 -6.22 -20.56 19.83
CA ASN A 539 -7.30 -19.58 19.71
C ASN A 539 -7.26 -18.86 18.36
N ILE A 540 -6.07 -18.48 17.89
CA ILE A 540 -5.91 -17.83 16.58
C ILE A 540 -6.22 -18.79 15.44
N ARG A 541 -5.76 -20.05 15.49
CA ARG A 541 -6.10 -21.05 14.48
C ARG A 541 -7.61 -21.30 14.44
N LYS A 542 -8.25 -21.42 15.60
CA LYS A 542 -9.72 -21.51 15.69
C LYS A 542 -10.41 -20.30 15.06
N PHE A 543 -9.92 -19.08 15.33
CA PHE A 543 -10.43 -17.86 14.71
C PHE A 543 -10.31 -17.87 13.17
N LEU A 544 -9.27 -18.50 12.63
CA LEU A 544 -9.05 -18.66 11.19
C LEU A 544 -9.69 -19.91 10.59
N ASN A 545 -10.48 -20.67 11.38
CA ASN A 545 -11.04 -21.97 11.00
C ASN A 545 -9.96 -22.98 10.52
N LEU A 546 -8.80 -22.96 11.17
CA LEU A 546 -7.71 -23.91 10.99
C LEU A 546 -7.78 -24.99 12.08
N ASN A 547 -7.71 -26.26 11.67
CA ASN A 547 -7.71 -27.41 12.57
C ASN A 547 -6.34 -27.68 13.19
#